data_AF-A0AA87YUB8-F1
#
_entry.id   AF-A0AA87YUB8-F1
#
_cell.length_a   1.000
_cell.length_b   1.000
_cell.length_c   1.000
_cell.angle_alpha   90.00
_cell.angle_beta   90.00
_cell.angle_gamma   90.00
#
_symmetry.space_group_name_H-M   'P 1'
#
loop_
_entity.id
_entity.type
_entity.pdbx_description
1 polymer ?
#
loop_
_entity_poly.entity_id
_entity_poly.type
_entity_poly.pdbx_seq_one_letter_code
_entity_poly.pdbx_strand_id
1 'polypeptide(L)'
;MHERVNGLDCLDPKLATAEHFSFKGIHLPGNTSNPLGSKVTPVNVVQIPGLNTLGISLARIDYAPFGVVPPHTHPRATEILTVLEGSLYAGFVTSNPNNQLISKVLNKGDVFVFPVGLVHFQKNVGYGNTVSISALSSQNPGVNTIANVVFGSNPAIESDVLAKAFQVDKSIISRLQAQF
;
A
#
# COMPACT_ATOMS: atom_id res chain seq x y z
N MET A 1 -32.83 -2.18 1.04
CA MET A 1 -31.91 -1.39 0.20
C MET A 1 -30.85 -0.85 1.14
N HIS A 2 -29.57 -1.10 0.89
CA HIS A 2 -28.52 -0.36 1.58
C HIS A 2 -28.47 1.04 0.96
N GLU A 3 -28.60 2.08 1.78
CA GLU A 3 -28.38 3.45 1.32
C GLU A 3 -26.88 3.61 1.00
N ARG A 4 -26.55 4.43 -0.01
CA ARG A 4 -25.16 4.75 -0.31
C ARG A 4 -24.81 6.04 0.41
N VAL A 5 -23.94 5.95 1.41
CA VAL A 5 -23.41 7.08 2.16
C VAL A 5 -21.89 7.20 1.97
N ASN A 6 -21.30 8.32 2.40
CA ASN A 6 -19.85 8.43 2.52
C ASN A 6 -19.38 7.58 3.70
N GLY A 7 -18.62 6.50 3.44
CA GLY A 7 -18.26 5.51 4.44
C GLY A 7 -19.16 4.28 4.35
N LEU A 8 -19.66 3.81 5.50
CA LEU A 8 -20.58 2.67 5.60
C LEU A 8 -21.71 3.01 6.58
N ASP A 9 -22.89 2.48 6.33
CA ASP A 9 -23.98 2.48 7.31
C ASP A 9 -23.56 1.68 8.55
N CYS A 10 -24.05 2.10 9.72
CA CYS A 10 -23.74 1.44 10.98
C CYS A 10 -24.77 0.36 11.32
N LEU A 11 -24.30 -0.73 11.92
CA LEU A 11 -25.14 -1.70 12.62
C LEU A 11 -25.81 -1.03 13.84
N ASP A 12 -26.98 -1.52 14.26
CA ASP A 12 -27.55 -1.15 15.57
C ASP A 12 -26.51 -1.43 16.67
N PRO A 13 -26.10 -0.43 17.47
CA PRO A 13 -25.06 -0.61 18.49
C PRO A 13 -25.39 -1.70 19.52
N LYS A 14 -26.68 -2.05 19.72
CA LYS A 14 -27.10 -3.15 20.60
C LYS A 14 -26.75 -4.53 20.05
N LEU A 15 -26.52 -4.65 18.74
CA LEU A 15 -26.14 -5.89 18.07
C LEU A 15 -24.61 -6.03 17.91
N ALA A 16 -23.86 -5.02 18.33
CA ALA A 16 -22.41 -5.02 18.23
C ALA A 16 -21.77 -6.04 19.18
N THR A 17 -20.72 -6.72 18.71
CA THR A 17 -20.01 -7.78 19.45
C THR A 17 -18.50 -7.67 19.21
N ALA A 18 -17.68 -8.32 20.03
CA ALA A 18 -16.22 -8.30 19.90
C ALA A 18 -15.71 -8.76 18.52
N GLU A 19 -16.43 -9.65 17.83
CA GLU A 19 -16.05 -10.11 16.49
C GLU A 19 -16.18 -8.99 15.43
N HIS A 20 -17.02 -7.97 15.65
CA HIS A 20 -17.08 -6.79 14.76
C HIS A 20 -15.88 -5.86 14.90
N PHE A 21 -15.12 -5.97 16.01
CA PHE A 21 -13.98 -5.10 16.34
C PHE A 21 -12.64 -5.84 16.36
N SER A 22 -12.59 -7.09 15.91
CA SER A 22 -11.38 -7.90 15.96
C SER A 22 -11.07 -8.57 14.62
N PHE A 23 -9.79 -8.85 14.42
CA PHE A 23 -9.29 -9.61 13.26
C PHE A 23 -8.29 -10.64 13.76
N LYS A 24 -8.49 -11.90 13.36
CA LYS A 24 -7.59 -13.02 13.70
C LYS A 24 -6.71 -13.33 12.49
N GLY A 25 -5.48 -13.77 12.73
CA GLY A 25 -4.57 -14.25 11.69
C GLY A 25 -3.53 -13.25 11.17
N ILE A 26 -3.46 -12.02 11.69
CA ILE A 26 -2.42 -11.05 11.29
C ILE A 26 -0.98 -11.48 11.66
N HIS A 27 -0.83 -12.47 12.54
CA HIS A 27 0.47 -13.07 12.86
C HIS A 27 0.98 -14.05 11.79
N LEU A 28 0.09 -14.54 10.92
CA LEU A 28 0.44 -15.49 9.87
C LEU A 28 1.09 -14.74 8.70
N PRO A 29 2.19 -15.27 8.14
CA PRO A 29 2.85 -14.65 6.99
C PRO A 29 1.98 -14.79 5.73
N GLY A 30 1.92 -13.71 4.95
CA GLY A 30 1.33 -13.75 3.61
C GLY A 30 2.19 -14.53 2.61
N ASN A 31 1.56 -15.07 1.56
CA ASN A 31 2.26 -15.78 0.49
C ASN A 31 3.06 -14.82 -0.40
N THR A 32 4.39 -14.86 -0.27
CA THR A 32 5.34 -14.05 -1.05
C THR A 32 5.86 -14.73 -2.33
N SER A 33 5.37 -15.93 -2.68
CA SER A 33 5.67 -16.61 -3.94
C SER A 33 4.93 -15.97 -5.12
N ASN A 34 5.28 -14.73 -5.42
CA ASN A 34 4.74 -13.92 -6.51
C ASN A 34 5.86 -13.03 -7.10
N PRO A 35 5.66 -12.41 -8.28
CA PRO A 35 6.72 -11.66 -8.96
C PRO A 35 7.34 -10.51 -8.17
N LEU A 36 6.59 -9.93 -7.21
CA LEU A 36 7.07 -8.84 -6.37
C LEU A 36 7.85 -9.34 -5.14
N GLY A 37 7.71 -10.62 -4.78
CA GLY A 37 8.32 -11.18 -3.58
C GLY A 37 7.77 -10.58 -2.28
N SER A 38 6.58 -9.97 -2.31
CA SER A 38 5.96 -9.33 -1.14
C SER A 38 4.47 -9.62 -1.06
N LYS A 39 3.89 -9.53 0.13
CA LYS A 39 2.44 -9.66 0.34
C LYS A 39 1.97 -8.68 1.39
N VAL A 40 1.04 -7.81 0.98
CA VAL A 40 0.28 -6.96 1.89
C VAL A 40 -0.98 -7.69 2.35
N THR A 41 -1.18 -7.76 3.66
CA THR A 41 -2.37 -8.27 4.32
C THR A 41 -3.08 -7.10 5.01
N PRO A 42 -4.10 -6.50 4.36
CA PRO A 42 -4.81 -5.35 4.91
C PRO A 42 -5.71 -5.75 6.08
N VAL A 43 -5.84 -4.84 7.04
CA VAL A 43 -6.78 -4.89 8.16
C VAL A 43 -7.44 -3.51 8.25
N ASN A 44 -8.30 -3.24 7.26
CA ASN A 44 -9.05 -1.99 7.16
C ASN A 44 -10.53 -2.24 7.48
N VAL A 45 -11.40 -1.25 7.24
CA VAL A 45 -12.84 -1.35 7.55
C VAL A 45 -13.54 -2.55 6.91
N VAL A 46 -13.00 -3.10 5.82
CA VAL A 46 -13.52 -4.31 5.17
C VAL A 46 -13.27 -5.56 6.04
N GLN A 47 -12.12 -5.62 6.73
CA GLN A 47 -11.77 -6.75 7.60
C GLN A 47 -12.27 -6.55 9.04
N ILE A 48 -12.27 -5.31 9.54
CA ILE A 48 -12.80 -4.96 10.87
C ILE A 48 -13.88 -3.89 10.67
N PRO A 49 -15.17 -4.27 10.58
CA PRO A 49 -16.28 -3.33 10.41
C PRO A 49 -16.32 -2.23 11.49
N GLY A 50 -15.91 -2.56 12.71
CA GLY A 50 -15.81 -1.64 13.84
C GLY A 50 -14.81 -0.49 13.65
N LEU A 51 -13.96 -0.51 12.61
CA LEU A 51 -13.13 0.63 12.23
C LEU A 51 -13.92 1.75 11.56
N ASN A 52 -15.19 1.52 11.19
CA ASN A 52 -16.03 2.54 10.59
C ASN A 52 -16.10 3.77 11.52
N THR A 53 -15.90 4.96 10.96
CA THR A 53 -15.82 6.26 11.64
C THR A 53 -14.59 6.51 12.52
N LEU A 54 -13.71 5.52 12.75
CA LEU A 54 -12.58 5.66 13.68
C LEU A 54 -11.31 6.24 13.05
N GLY A 55 -11.28 6.43 11.73
CA GLY A 55 -10.19 7.12 11.04
C GLY A 55 -8.84 6.42 11.05
N ILE A 56 -8.79 5.11 11.31
CA ILE A 56 -7.54 4.33 11.34
C ILE A 56 -7.70 2.96 10.66
N SER A 57 -6.58 2.40 10.19
CA SER A 57 -6.47 1.00 9.77
C SER A 57 -5.05 0.48 9.95
N LEU A 58 -4.86 -0.82 9.70
CA LEU A 58 -3.57 -1.50 9.81
C LEU A 58 -3.30 -2.32 8.54
N ALA A 59 -2.04 -2.63 8.27
CA ALA A 59 -1.63 -3.65 7.33
C ALA A 59 -0.38 -4.37 7.85
N ARG A 60 -0.29 -5.68 7.63
CA ARG A 60 0.97 -6.42 7.72
C ARG A 60 1.56 -6.54 6.33
N ILE A 61 2.88 -6.43 6.22
CA ILE A 61 3.58 -6.73 4.99
C ILE A 61 4.66 -7.77 5.26
N ASP A 62 4.66 -8.83 4.46
CA ASP A 62 5.68 -9.86 4.43
C ASP A 62 6.52 -9.71 3.15
N TYR A 63 7.84 -9.85 3.28
CA TYR A 63 8.78 -9.74 2.17
C TYR A 63 9.69 -10.97 2.13
N ALA A 64 9.73 -11.67 1.00
CA ALA A 64 10.80 -12.61 0.65
C ALA A 64 12.13 -11.86 0.51
N PRO A 65 13.29 -12.56 0.47
CA PRO A 65 14.58 -11.91 0.19
C PRO A 65 14.49 -11.08 -1.08
N PHE A 66 14.92 -9.82 -1.00
CA PHE A 66 14.86 -8.85 -2.10
C PHE A 66 13.46 -8.46 -2.61
N GLY A 67 12.39 -8.91 -1.93
CA GLY A 67 11.01 -8.56 -2.25
C GLY A 67 10.73 -7.06 -2.12
N VAL A 68 9.81 -6.57 -2.94
CA VAL A 68 9.50 -5.15 -3.10
C VAL A 68 8.00 -4.93 -2.95
N VAL A 69 7.62 -3.92 -2.18
CA VAL A 69 6.34 -3.23 -2.40
C VAL A 69 6.64 -2.07 -3.34
N PRO A 70 6.13 -2.10 -4.58
CA PRO A 70 6.53 -1.17 -5.63
C PRO A 70 6.06 0.27 -5.32
N PRO A 71 6.56 1.27 -6.06
CA PRO A 71 6.08 2.65 -5.94
C PRO A 71 4.54 2.72 -5.95
N HIS A 72 3.99 3.28 -4.88
CA HIS A 72 2.56 3.44 -4.68
C HIS A 72 2.24 4.67 -3.83
N THR A 73 0.96 5.01 -3.73
CA THR A 73 0.46 6.08 -2.87
C THR A 73 -0.85 5.70 -2.20
N HIS A 74 -1.10 6.28 -1.02
CA HIS A 74 -2.37 6.23 -0.32
C HIS A 74 -3.09 7.58 -0.49
N PRO A 75 -4.16 7.65 -1.30
CA PRO A 75 -4.84 8.92 -1.59
C PRO A 75 -5.58 9.51 -0.38
N ARG A 76 -5.81 8.72 0.69
CA ARG A 76 -6.64 9.13 1.84
C ARG A 76 -5.99 8.92 3.20
N ALA A 77 -4.70 8.56 3.27
CA ALA A 77 -4.04 8.34 4.56
C ALA A 77 -2.54 8.63 4.53
N THR A 78 -2.03 9.13 5.65
CA THR A 78 -0.63 9.01 6.04
C THR A 78 -0.40 7.60 6.55
N GLU A 79 0.78 7.04 6.31
CA GLU A 79 1.21 5.75 6.84
C GLU A 79 2.38 5.92 7.81
N ILE A 80 2.39 5.12 8.88
CA ILE A 80 3.56 4.89 9.71
C ILE A 80 3.87 3.39 9.76
N LEU A 81 5.08 3.02 9.38
CA LEU A 81 5.54 1.64 9.25
C LEU A 81 6.56 1.32 10.34
N THR A 82 6.39 0.19 11.01
CA THR A 82 7.35 -0.39 11.98
C THR A 82 7.89 -1.70 11.44
N VAL A 83 9.21 -1.88 11.44
CA VAL A 83 9.84 -3.16 11.07
C VAL A 83 9.80 -4.10 12.28
N LEU A 84 9.22 -5.28 12.09
CA LEU A 84 9.13 -6.32 13.14
C LEU A 84 10.28 -7.32 13.08
N GLU A 85 10.76 -7.63 11.86
CA GLU A 85 11.82 -8.59 11.59
C GLU A 85 12.61 -8.18 10.34
N GLY A 86 13.92 -8.47 10.32
CA GLY A 86 14.77 -8.21 9.16
C GLY A 86 15.19 -6.75 8.98
N SER A 87 15.48 -6.38 7.73
CA SER A 87 15.95 -5.05 7.33
C SER A 87 15.26 -4.59 6.05
N LEU A 88 14.73 -3.36 6.06
CA LEU A 88 13.89 -2.81 5.01
C LEU A 88 14.44 -1.47 4.52
N TYR A 89 14.77 -1.37 3.24
CA TYR A 89 15.00 -0.09 2.60
C TYR A 89 13.66 0.53 2.23
N ALA A 90 13.34 1.67 2.84
CA ALA A 90 12.09 2.38 2.63
C ALA A 90 12.34 3.84 2.29
N GLY A 91 11.45 4.43 1.48
CA GLY A 91 11.53 5.84 1.14
C GLY A 91 10.31 6.39 0.42
N PHE A 92 10.17 7.71 0.44
CA PHE A 92 9.19 8.46 -0.33
C PHE A 92 9.85 9.59 -1.12
N VAL A 93 9.15 10.06 -2.15
CA VAL A 93 9.59 11.18 -2.99
C VAL A 93 8.74 12.41 -2.67
N THR A 94 9.39 13.55 -2.40
CA THR A 94 8.70 14.83 -2.17
C THR A 94 8.03 15.34 -3.44
N SER A 95 7.07 16.26 -3.30
CA SER A 95 6.37 16.83 -4.45
C SER A 95 7.28 17.73 -5.31
N ASN A 96 6.78 18.10 -6.49
CA ASN A 96 7.39 19.12 -7.34
C ASN A 96 7.66 20.43 -6.57
N PRO A 97 8.70 21.18 -6.95
CA PRO A 97 9.63 20.90 -8.05
C PRO A 97 10.80 19.97 -7.68
N ASN A 98 10.99 19.70 -6.39
CA ASN A 98 12.23 19.07 -5.89
C ASN A 98 12.32 17.58 -6.20
N ASN A 99 11.20 16.84 -6.15
CA ASN A 99 11.18 15.39 -6.39
C ASN A 99 12.28 14.63 -5.62
N GLN A 100 12.52 15.05 -4.37
CA GLN A 100 13.63 14.55 -3.56
C GLN A 100 13.26 13.21 -2.93
N LEU A 101 14.14 12.22 -3.08
CA LEU A 101 14.03 10.96 -2.35
C LEU A 101 14.48 11.14 -0.89
N ILE A 102 13.57 10.86 0.05
CA ILE A 102 13.87 10.71 1.47
C ILE A 102 13.78 9.22 1.79
N SER A 103 14.89 8.60 2.19
CA SER A 103 14.97 7.15 2.38
C SER A 103 15.92 6.73 3.49
N LYS A 104 15.71 5.52 4.02
CA LYS A 104 16.57 4.91 5.04
C LYS A 104 16.49 3.38 4.97
N VAL A 105 17.57 2.70 5.37
CA VAL A 105 17.52 1.27 5.73
C VAL A 105 17.11 1.17 7.19
N LEU A 106 15.96 0.57 7.42
CA LEU A 106 15.34 0.34 8.72
C LEU A 106 15.65 -1.08 9.19
N ASN A 107 15.88 -1.27 10.48
CA ASN A 107 16.03 -2.57 11.12
C ASN A 107 14.87 -2.84 12.08
N LYS A 108 14.79 -4.05 12.61
CA LYS A 108 13.80 -4.42 13.63
C LYS A 108 13.67 -3.34 14.73
N GLY A 109 12.45 -2.87 14.94
CA GLY A 109 12.09 -1.82 15.90
C GLY A 109 12.11 -0.40 15.34
N ASP A 110 12.74 -0.17 14.18
CA ASP A 110 12.75 1.13 13.53
C ASP A 110 11.38 1.45 12.92
N VAL A 111 11.09 2.75 12.85
CA VAL A 111 9.84 3.31 12.33
C VAL A 111 10.12 4.33 11.22
N PHE A 112 9.23 4.41 10.23
CA PHE A 112 9.30 5.39 9.15
C PHE A 112 7.90 5.88 8.75
N VAL A 113 7.77 7.17 8.46
CA VAL A 113 6.48 7.81 8.15
C VAL A 113 6.43 8.16 6.65
N PHE A 114 5.32 7.86 6.00
CA PHE A 114 5.01 8.25 4.63
C PHE A 114 3.86 9.26 4.62
N PRO A 115 4.10 10.53 4.23
CA PRO A 115 3.05 11.53 4.16
C PRO A 115 1.95 11.16 3.16
N VAL A 116 0.71 11.54 3.48
CA VAL A 116 -0.47 11.28 2.62
C VAL A 116 -0.23 11.71 1.17
N GLY A 117 -0.62 10.84 0.24
CA GLY A 117 -0.56 11.12 -1.19
C GLY A 117 0.83 11.03 -1.83
N LEU A 118 1.93 10.97 -1.07
CA LEU A 118 3.27 10.88 -1.67
C LEU A 118 3.61 9.46 -2.16
N VAL A 119 4.31 9.41 -3.29
CA VAL A 119 4.81 8.15 -3.85
C VAL A 119 5.91 7.61 -2.94
N HIS A 120 5.75 6.36 -2.50
CA HIS A 120 6.70 5.68 -1.64
C HIS A 120 6.80 4.19 -1.98
N PHE A 121 7.82 3.53 -1.42
CA PHE A 121 8.14 2.14 -1.69
C PHE A 121 8.88 1.51 -0.52
N GLN A 122 8.94 0.17 -0.53
CA GLN A 122 9.76 -0.60 0.40
C GLN A 122 10.44 -1.76 -0.34
N LYS A 123 11.66 -2.10 0.08
CA LYS A 123 12.44 -3.22 -0.43
C LYS A 123 13.12 -3.95 0.71
N ASN A 124 12.94 -5.27 0.79
CA ASN A 124 13.77 -6.09 1.66
C ASN A 124 15.21 -6.10 1.12
N VAL A 125 16.18 -5.72 1.94
CA VAL A 125 17.60 -5.70 1.56
C VAL A 125 18.39 -6.84 2.19
N GLY A 126 17.75 -7.64 3.05
CA GLY A 126 18.33 -8.82 3.66
C GLY A 126 18.21 -10.08 2.80
N TYR A 127 19.02 -11.08 3.14
CA TYR A 127 18.98 -12.42 2.55
C TYR A 127 17.90 -13.33 3.16
N GLY A 128 17.30 -12.92 4.28
CA GLY A 128 16.17 -13.59 4.91
C GLY A 128 14.85 -12.86 4.65
N ASN A 129 13.76 -13.42 5.17
CA ASN A 129 12.46 -12.76 5.15
C ASN A 129 12.47 -11.52 6.07
N THR A 130 11.68 -10.51 5.68
CA THR A 130 11.47 -9.28 6.45
C THR A 130 9.97 -9.12 6.69
N VAL A 131 9.58 -8.56 7.84
CA VAL A 131 8.18 -8.34 8.21
C VAL A 131 8.03 -6.91 8.74
N SER A 132 6.98 -6.22 8.31
CA SER A 132 6.58 -4.93 8.87
C SER A 132 5.09 -4.85 9.15
N ILE A 133 4.71 -3.90 10.01
CA ILE A 133 3.34 -3.48 10.22
C ILE A 133 3.23 -1.99 9.92
N SER A 134 2.20 -1.62 9.17
CA SER A 134 1.85 -0.25 8.87
C SER A 134 0.51 0.12 9.51
N ALA A 135 0.46 1.25 10.20
CA ALA A 135 -0.77 1.89 10.64
C ALA A 135 -1.07 3.09 9.74
N LEU A 136 -2.33 3.28 9.37
CA LEU A 136 -2.75 4.31 8.42
C LEU A 136 -3.84 5.18 9.02
N SER A 137 -3.78 6.48 8.76
CA SER A 137 -4.69 7.50 9.28
C SER A 137 -6.05 7.55 8.54
N SER A 138 -6.59 6.40 8.15
CA SER A 138 -7.92 6.28 7.56
C SER A 138 -8.46 4.86 7.71
N GLN A 139 -9.77 4.72 7.88
CA GLN A 139 -10.45 3.42 7.86
C GLN A 139 -10.36 2.72 6.48
N ASN A 140 -10.14 3.51 5.42
CA ASN A 140 -9.96 3.04 4.05
C ASN A 140 -8.94 3.94 3.34
N PRO A 141 -7.63 3.65 3.45
CA PRO A 141 -6.57 4.49 2.90
C PRO A 141 -6.59 4.54 1.37
N GLY A 142 -7.04 3.46 0.71
CA GLY A 142 -6.87 3.24 -0.72
C GLY A 142 -5.42 2.99 -1.09
N VAL A 143 -5.16 2.40 -2.25
CA VAL A 143 -3.80 2.17 -2.75
C VAL A 143 -3.79 2.39 -4.25
N ASN A 144 -2.90 3.24 -4.73
CA ASN A 144 -2.60 3.38 -6.15
C ASN A 144 -1.17 2.90 -6.39
N THR A 145 -1.02 1.66 -6.87
CA THR A 145 0.27 1.20 -7.39
C THR A 145 0.55 1.92 -8.69
N ILE A 146 1.68 2.64 -8.76
CA ILE A 146 1.95 3.58 -9.86
C ILE A 146 1.98 2.87 -11.21
N ALA A 147 2.65 1.73 -11.29
CA ALA A 147 2.72 0.99 -12.56
C ALA A 147 1.34 0.49 -13.01
N ASN A 148 0.50 -0.03 -12.08
CA ASN A 148 -0.84 -0.50 -12.40
C ASN A 148 -1.74 0.65 -12.88
N VAL A 149 -1.73 1.80 -12.20
CA VAL A 149 -2.63 2.91 -12.60
C VAL A 149 -2.17 3.61 -13.88
N VAL A 150 -0.87 3.61 -14.17
CA VAL A 150 -0.31 4.25 -15.37
C VAL A 150 -0.39 3.31 -16.58
N PHE A 151 0.03 2.05 -16.44
CA PHE A 151 0.18 1.11 -17.55
C PHE A 151 -0.92 0.04 -17.64
N GLY A 152 -1.64 -0.24 -16.54
CA GLY A 152 -2.69 -1.26 -16.47
C GLY A 152 -4.09 -0.70 -16.17
N SER A 153 -4.34 0.58 -16.47
CA SER A 153 -5.65 1.19 -16.31
C SER A 153 -6.67 0.59 -17.28
N ASN A 154 -7.96 0.60 -16.89
CA ASN A 154 -9.07 0.16 -17.73
C ASN A 154 -10.21 1.20 -17.72
N PRO A 155 -10.49 1.89 -18.85
CA PRO A 155 -9.76 1.80 -20.12
C PRO A 155 -8.31 2.30 -19.99
N ALA A 156 -7.43 1.82 -20.88
CA ALA A 156 -6.02 2.20 -20.86
C ALA A 156 -5.83 3.68 -21.21
N ILE A 157 -4.87 4.33 -20.53
CA ILE A 157 -4.40 5.67 -20.95
C ILE A 157 -3.82 5.57 -22.36
N GLU A 158 -4.17 6.52 -23.22
CA GLU A 158 -3.68 6.57 -24.59
C GLU A 158 -2.15 6.54 -24.64
N SER A 159 -1.60 5.67 -25.50
CA SER A 159 -0.16 5.49 -25.61
C SER A 159 0.56 6.78 -26.02
N ASP A 160 -0.10 7.70 -26.72
CA ASP A 160 0.42 9.01 -27.11
C ASP A 160 0.65 9.94 -25.92
N VAL A 161 -0.28 9.90 -24.94
CA VAL A 161 -0.16 10.66 -23.69
C VAL A 161 1.03 10.14 -22.90
N LEU A 162 1.13 8.82 -22.73
CA LEU A 162 2.23 8.20 -21.98
C LEU A 162 3.57 8.34 -22.71
N ALA A 163 3.62 8.21 -24.04
CA ALA A 163 4.85 8.36 -24.82
C ALA A 163 5.42 9.78 -24.66
N LYS A 164 4.57 10.81 -24.72
CA LYS A 164 4.96 12.19 -24.45
C LYS A 164 5.38 12.40 -22.99
N ALA A 165 4.61 11.88 -22.03
CA ALA A 165 4.89 12.05 -20.60
C ALA A 165 6.21 11.38 -20.17
N PHE A 166 6.50 10.18 -20.69
CA PHE A 166 7.70 9.41 -20.38
C PHE A 166 8.87 9.69 -21.34
N GLN A 167 8.65 10.50 -22.39
CA GLN A 167 9.65 10.86 -23.41
C GLN A 167 10.27 9.65 -24.11
N VAL A 168 9.42 8.70 -24.48
CA VAL A 168 9.81 7.45 -25.15
C VAL A 168 8.89 7.16 -26.34
N ASP A 169 9.32 6.25 -27.21
CA ASP A 169 8.49 5.78 -28.31
C ASP A 169 7.24 5.03 -27.81
N LYS A 170 6.16 5.12 -28.59
CA LYS A 170 4.90 4.39 -28.31
C LYS A 170 5.13 2.88 -28.19
N SER A 171 6.10 2.31 -28.90
CA SER A 171 6.43 0.88 -28.83
C SER A 171 6.91 0.45 -27.43
N ILE A 172 7.64 1.33 -26.72
CA ILE A 172 8.05 1.09 -25.33
C ILE A 172 6.83 1.13 -24.42
N ILE A 173 5.94 2.10 -24.62
CA ILE A 173 4.68 2.19 -23.87
C ILE A 173 3.82 0.95 -24.07
N SER A 174 3.61 0.51 -25.31
CA SER A 174 2.82 -0.69 -25.60
C SER A 174 3.42 -1.94 -24.94
N ARG A 175 4.76 -2.05 -24.89
CA ARG A 175 5.43 -3.14 -24.17
C ARG A 175 5.20 -3.08 -22.66
N LEU A 176 5.21 -1.88 -22.07
CA LEU A 176 4.92 -1.70 -20.65
C LEU A 176 3.46 -2.00 -20.34
N GLN A 177 2.52 -1.48 -21.13
CA GLN A 177 1.08 -1.76 -20.98
C GLN A 177 0.78 -3.26 -21.09
N ALA A 178 1.48 -4.00 -21.96
CA ALA A 178 1.31 -5.44 -22.09
C ALA A 178 1.79 -6.27 -20.87
N GLN A 179 2.50 -5.67 -19.90
CA GLN A 179 2.89 -6.37 -18.67
C GLN A 179 1.81 -6.33 -17.58
N PHE A 180 0.77 -5.50 -17.73
CA PHE A 180 -0.26 -5.24 -16.71
C PHE A 180 -1.65 -5.56 -17.25
#